data_AF-T0ZRF9-F1
#
_entry.id   AF-T0ZRF9-F1
#
_cell.length_a   1.000
_cell.length_b   1.000
_cell.length_c   1.000
_cell.angle_alpha   90.00
_cell.angle_beta   90.00
_cell.angle_gamma   90.00
#
_symmetry.space_group_name_H-M   'P 1'
#
loop_
_entity.id
_entity.type
_entity.pdbx_description
1 polymer ?
#
loop_
_entity_poly.entity_id
_entity_poly.type
_entity_poly.pdbx_seq_one_letter_code
_entity_poly.pdbx_strand_id
1 'polypeptide(L)'
;MKQLTILEEIIDLARWAPSGDNTQPWRFEILNEQHLRVHGFDTREDCVYDFRGHPSQIALGALLENLSLAAGKFNLEACLSLGSDSHDEHLVFDVLFSTRKSGVLLII
;
A
#
# COMPACT_ATOMS: atom_id res chain seq x y z
N MET A 1 -21.90 -14.63 4.95
CA MET A 1 -20.60 -13.92 4.91
C MET A 1 -20.49 -13.24 3.56
N LYS A 2 -20.05 -11.99 3.49
CA LYS A 2 -19.89 -11.26 2.23
C LYS A 2 -18.64 -11.78 1.52
N GLN A 3 -18.75 -12.08 0.21
CA GLN A 3 -17.57 -12.41 -0.59
C GLN A 3 -16.75 -11.13 -0.77
N LEU A 4 -15.45 -11.20 -0.48
CA LEU A 4 -14.51 -10.11 -0.74
C LEU A 4 -14.15 -10.09 -2.23
N THR A 5 -13.97 -8.88 -2.75
CA THR A 5 -13.31 -8.64 -4.03
C THR A 5 -11.82 -8.94 -3.93
N ILE A 6 -11.15 -9.12 -5.08
CA ILE A 6 -9.69 -9.35 -5.11
C ILE A 6 -8.93 -8.21 -4.42
N LEU A 7 -9.33 -6.95 -4.64
CA LEU A 7 -8.68 -5.81 -3.97
C LEU A 7 -8.90 -5.83 -2.46
N GLU A 8 -10.10 -6.17 -1.98
CA GLU A 8 -10.34 -6.31 -0.55
C GLU A 8 -9.46 -7.43 0.06
N GLU A 9 -9.24 -8.54 -0.64
CA GLU A 9 -8.31 -9.60 -0.17
C GLU A 9 -6.85 -9.13 -0.17
N ILE A 10 -6.41 -8.39 -1.20
CA ILE A 10 -5.06 -7.81 -1.25
C ILE A 10 -4.85 -6.84 -0.09
N ILE A 11 -5.81 -5.97 0.17
CA ILE A 11 -5.77 -5.02 1.29
C ILE A 11 -5.74 -5.75 2.63
N ASP A 12 -6.55 -6.80 2.80
CA ASP A 12 -6.61 -7.58 4.05
C ASP A 12 -5.29 -8.27 4.39
N LEU A 13 -4.56 -8.72 3.36
CA LEU A 13 -3.20 -9.23 3.54
C LEU A 13 -2.20 -8.10 3.83
N ALA A 14 -2.27 -7.00 3.07
CA ALA A 14 -1.25 -5.97 3.11
C ALA A 14 -1.26 -5.13 4.39
N ARG A 15 -2.44 -4.88 4.96
CA ARG A 15 -2.64 -4.08 6.19
C ARG A 15 -1.88 -4.60 7.42
N TRP A 16 -1.36 -5.82 7.37
CA TRP A 16 -0.49 -6.39 8.42
C TRP A 16 0.96 -5.90 8.35
N ALA A 17 1.26 -4.91 7.50
CA ALA A 17 2.55 -4.23 7.48
C ALA A 17 2.92 -3.68 8.87
N PRO A 18 4.20 -3.71 9.25
CA PRO A 18 4.65 -3.14 10.51
C PRO A 18 4.47 -1.61 10.50
N SER A 19 4.09 -1.05 11.65
CA SER A 19 4.05 0.39 11.88
C SER A 19 4.49 0.70 13.32
N GLY A 20 5.17 1.84 13.51
CA GLY A 20 5.57 2.30 14.84
C GLY A 20 4.35 2.44 15.75
N ASP A 21 4.45 1.93 16.99
CA ASP A 21 3.34 1.87 17.96
C ASP A 21 2.03 1.25 17.39
N ASN A 22 2.14 0.45 16.33
CA ASN A 22 1.01 -0.12 15.60
C ASN A 22 -0.03 0.92 15.14
N THR A 23 0.41 2.16 14.87
CA THR A 23 -0.49 3.27 14.51
C THR A 23 -1.21 3.06 13.18
N GLN A 24 -0.68 2.20 12.31
CA GLN A 24 -1.25 1.85 11.00
C GLN A 24 -1.70 3.10 10.23
N PRO A 25 -0.77 3.98 9.84
CA PRO A 25 -1.08 5.34 9.41
C PRO A 25 -1.52 5.41 7.94
N TRP A 26 -2.49 4.56 7.57
CA TRP A 26 -3.01 4.40 6.22
C TRP A 26 -4.53 4.29 6.19
N ARG A 27 -5.13 4.81 5.13
CA ARG A 27 -6.51 4.57 4.73
C ARG A 27 -6.56 4.13 3.27
N PHE A 28 -7.54 3.31 2.93
CA PHE A 28 -7.69 2.73 1.60
C PHE A 28 -8.96 3.27 0.94
N GLU A 29 -8.86 3.64 -0.32
CA GLU A 29 -9.97 4.03 -1.17
C GLU A 29 -9.91 3.21 -2.46
N ILE A 30 -10.89 2.33 -2.67
CA ILE A 30 -11.01 1.54 -3.91
C ILE A 30 -11.74 2.41 -4.93
N LEU A 31 -11.02 2.88 -5.95
CA LEU A 31 -11.57 3.74 -7.00
C LEU A 31 -12.27 2.92 -8.09
N ASN A 32 -11.75 1.73 -8.39
CA ASN A 32 -12.36 0.72 -9.26
C ASN A 32 -11.69 -0.65 -9.05
N GLU A 33 -12.03 -1.66 -9.87
CA GLU A 33 -11.54 -3.04 -9.75
C GLU A 33 -10.01 -3.21 -9.85
N GLN A 34 -9.29 -2.22 -10.40
CA GLN A 34 -7.85 -2.28 -10.65
C GLN A 34 -7.08 -1.09 -10.05
N HIS A 35 -7.76 -0.20 -9.33
CA HIS A 35 -7.17 1.04 -8.83
C HIS A 35 -7.50 1.24 -7.36
N LEU A 36 -6.45 1.14 -6.54
CA LEU A 36 -6.47 1.47 -5.13
C LEU A 36 -5.75 2.80 -4.92
N ARG A 37 -6.35 3.69 -4.15
CA ARG A 37 -5.67 4.84 -3.58
C ARG A 37 -5.37 4.59 -2.10
N VAL A 38 -4.12 4.82 -1.73
CA VAL A 38 -3.65 4.74 -0.34
C VAL A 38 -3.40 6.14 0.16
N HIS A 39 -4.16 6.53 1.19
CA HIS A 39 -4.00 7.80 1.89
C HIS A 39 -3.15 7.55 3.14
N GLY A 40 -1.88 7.92 3.05
CA GLY A 40 -0.96 7.94 4.17
C GLY A 40 -1.07 9.24 4.94
N PHE A 41 -0.88 9.16 6.24
CA PHE A 41 -0.69 10.32 7.11
C PHE A 41 0.50 10.04 8.03
N ASP A 42 0.98 11.05 8.74
CA ASP A 42 1.93 10.81 9.82
C ASP A 42 1.30 11.06 11.19
N THR A 43 2.04 10.70 12.23
CA THR A 43 1.63 10.81 13.62
C THR A 43 2.54 11.77 14.39
N ARG A 44 3.27 12.66 13.70
CA ARG A 44 4.33 13.49 14.30
C ARG A 44 3.83 14.44 15.40
N GLU A 45 2.56 14.84 15.34
CA GLU A 45 1.92 15.69 16.35
C GLU A 45 1.61 14.94 17.65
N ASP A 46 1.27 13.66 17.56
CA ASP A 46 0.77 12.87 18.69
C ASP A 46 1.76 11.80 19.18
N CYS A 47 2.79 11.49 18.38
CA CYS A 47 3.76 10.44 18.63
C CYS A 47 5.19 11.01 18.61
N VAL A 48 5.80 11.10 19.79
CA VAL A 48 7.19 11.54 19.97
C VAL A 48 8.18 10.68 19.15
N TYR A 49 7.82 9.42 18.89
CA TYR A 49 8.66 8.52 18.11
C TYR A 49 8.61 8.79 16.62
N ASP A 50 7.58 9.45 16.10
CA ASP A 50 7.43 9.76 14.67
C ASP A 50 8.19 11.03 14.26
N PHE A 51 9.50 11.01 14.51
CA PHE A 51 10.36 12.18 14.31
C PHE A 51 10.35 12.63 12.84
N ARG A 52 9.73 13.80 12.60
CA ARG A 52 9.53 14.40 11.28
C ARG A 52 8.77 13.48 10.30
N GLY A 53 7.89 12.62 10.83
CA GLY A 53 7.09 11.70 10.01
C GLY A 53 7.84 10.53 9.38
N HIS A 54 9.16 10.37 9.59
CA HIS A 54 9.92 9.33 8.89
C HIS A 54 9.47 7.91 9.27
N PRO A 55 9.24 7.56 10.54
CA PRO A 55 8.65 6.27 10.88
C PRO A 55 7.32 5.99 10.20
N SER A 56 6.44 6.98 10.09
CA SER A 56 5.19 6.85 9.31
C SER A 56 5.45 6.61 7.83
N GLN A 57 6.43 7.32 7.22
CA GLN A 57 6.82 7.08 5.83
C GLN A 57 7.42 5.67 5.62
N ILE A 58 8.21 5.16 6.57
CA ILE A 58 8.74 3.79 6.53
C ILE A 58 7.60 2.77 6.62
N ALA A 59 6.62 3.01 7.50
CA ALA A 59 5.44 2.15 7.63
C ALA A 59 4.63 2.12 6.32
N LEU A 60 4.45 3.27 5.67
CA LEU A 60 3.81 3.35 4.35
C LEU A 60 4.61 2.58 3.29
N GLY A 61 5.94 2.71 3.27
CA GLY A 61 6.79 1.90 2.37
C GLY A 61 6.60 0.39 2.57
N ALA A 62 6.54 -0.06 3.83
CA ALA A 62 6.29 -1.47 4.16
C ALA A 62 4.89 -1.93 3.71
N LEU A 63 3.87 -1.07 3.85
CA LEU A 63 2.52 -1.34 3.33
C LEU A 63 2.51 -1.49 1.81
N LEU A 64 3.15 -0.58 1.07
CA LEU A 64 3.18 -0.59 -0.39
C LEU A 64 3.90 -1.83 -0.94
N GLU A 65 4.97 -2.27 -0.27
CA GLU A 65 5.64 -3.54 -0.59
C GLU A 65 4.72 -4.73 -0.32
N ASN A 66 4.04 -4.75 0.83
CA ASN A 66 3.07 -5.79 1.14
C ASN A 66 1.91 -5.85 0.14
N LEU A 67 1.42 -4.71 -0.37
CA LEU A 67 0.43 -4.66 -1.44
C LEU A 67 0.96 -5.32 -2.71
N SER A 68 2.21 -5.04 -3.08
CA SER A 68 2.87 -5.63 -4.25
C SER A 68 3.03 -7.16 -4.12
N LEU A 69 3.43 -7.64 -2.94
CA LEU A 69 3.55 -9.07 -2.64
C LEU A 69 2.19 -9.78 -2.62
N ALA A 70 1.19 -9.18 -1.97
CA ALA A 70 -0.17 -9.72 -1.89
C ALA A 70 -0.83 -9.81 -3.27
N ALA A 71 -0.64 -8.81 -4.14
CA ALA A 71 -1.10 -8.84 -5.53
C ALA A 71 -0.54 -10.04 -6.31
N GLY A 72 0.70 -10.44 -6.01
CA GLY A 72 1.33 -11.62 -6.62
C GLY A 72 0.54 -12.92 -6.41
N LYS A 73 -0.16 -13.08 -5.28
CA LYS A 73 -1.04 -14.24 -5.00
C LYS A 73 -2.17 -14.38 -6.03
N PHE A 74 -2.55 -13.28 -6.67
CA PHE A 74 -3.62 -13.20 -7.66
C PHE A 74 -3.10 -13.08 -9.10
N ASN A 75 -1.81 -13.35 -9.33
CA ASN A 75 -1.12 -13.14 -10.63
C ASN A 75 -1.19 -11.68 -11.12
N LEU A 76 -1.27 -10.74 -10.19
CA LEU A 76 -1.22 -9.31 -10.48
C LEU A 76 0.17 -8.73 -10.21
N GLU A 77 0.43 -7.61 -10.84
CA GLU A 77 1.54 -6.69 -10.58
C GLU A 77 0.95 -5.35 -10.14
N ALA A 78 1.54 -4.73 -9.13
CA ALA A 78 1.16 -3.42 -8.62
C ALA A 78 2.12 -2.36 -9.16
N CYS A 79 1.60 -1.37 -9.89
CA CYS A 79 2.33 -0.20 -10.33
C CYS A 79 2.01 0.96 -9.37
N LEU A 80 3.05 1.49 -8.73
CA LEU A 80 2.95 2.50 -7.67
C LEU A 80 3.33 3.88 -8.22
N SER A 81 2.55 4.89 -7.90
CA SER A 81 2.87 6.29 -8.20
C SER A 81 2.41 7.22 -7.08
N LEU A 82 3.18 8.28 -6.82
CA LEU A 82 2.78 9.34 -5.90
C LEU A 82 1.67 10.20 -6.55
N GLY A 83 0.56 10.39 -5.85
CA GLY A 83 -0.57 11.21 -6.26
C GLY A 83 -0.22 12.70 -6.25
N SER A 84 -0.82 13.49 -7.14
CA SER A 84 -0.55 14.93 -7.28
C SER A 84 -0.97 15.77 -6.07
N ASP A 85 -1.86 15.22 -5.25
CA ASP A 85 -2.39 15.79 -4.00
C ASP A 85 -1.51 15.47 -2.77
N SER A 86 -0.42 14.73 -2.95
CA SER A 86 0.51 14.41 -1.87
C SER A 86 1.25 15.63 -1.32
N HIS A 87 1.40 15.68 -0.01
CA HIS A 87 2.29 16.61 0.70
C HIS A 87 2.97 15.91 1.88
N ASP A 88 3.90 16.61 2.56
CA ASP A 88 4.83 16.00 3.53
C ASP A 88 4.17 15.18 4.66
N GLU A 89 2.98 15.62 5.10
CA GLU A 89 2.22 15.01 6.20
C GLU A 89 1.08 14.10 5.70
N HIS A 90 0.72 14.19 4.42
CA HIS A 90 -0.30 13.36 3.78
C HIS A 90 0.20 12.87 2.42
N LEU A 91 0.81 11.68 2.42
CA LEU A 91 1.28 11.03 1.19
C LEU A 91 0.15 10.21 0.58
N VAL A 92 -0.19 10.52 -0.67
CA VAL A 92 -1.22 9.80 -1.41
C VAL A 92 -0.53 8.95 -2.48
N PHE A 93 -0.86 7.67 -2.53
CA PHE A 93 -0.32 6.77 -3.54
C PHE A 93 -1.45 6.20 -4.39
N ASP A 94 -1.28 6.26 -5.70
CA ASP A 94 -2.10 5.50 -6.63
C ASP A 94 -1.40 4.16 -6.90
N VAL A 95 -2.16 3.08 -6.71
CA VAL A 95 -1.73 1.69 -6.92
C VAL A 95 -2.61 1.08 -7.99
N LEU A 96 -2.03 0.88 -9.17
CA LEU A 96 -2.70 0.27 -10.32
C LEU A 96 -2.30 -1.19 -10.45
N PHE A 97 -3.29 -2.07 -10.50
CA PHE A 97 -3.08 -3.51 -10.62
C PHE A 97 -3.33 -3.98 -12.04
N SER A 98 -2.41 -4.78 -12.57
CA SER A 98 -2.55 -5.39 -13.90
C SER A 98 -2.07 -6.83 -13.89
N THR A 99 -2.53 -7.65 -14.83
CA THR A 99 -2.08 -9.03 -14.96
C THR A 99 -0.57 -9.07 -15.19
N ARG A 100 0.14 -9.82 -14.35
CA ARG A 100 1.58 -10.01 -14.49
C ARG A 100 1.85 -10.69 -15.83
N LYS A 101 2.72 -10.10 -16.65
CA LYS A 101 3.19 -10.78 -17.87
C LYS A 101 4.01 -12.00 -17.45
N SER A 102 3.70 -13.17 -17.99
CA SER A 102 4.44 -14.39 -17.70
C SER A 102 5.88 -14.22 -18.20
N GLY A 103 6.80 -13.93 -17.29
CA GLY A 103 8.22 -13.88 -17.58
C GLY A 103 8.70 -15.31 -17.77
N VAL A 104 9.04 -15.69 -19.00
CA VAL A 104 9.83 -16.89 -19.25
C VAL A 104 11.18 -16.64 -18.57
N LEU A 105 11.41 -17.32 -17.45
CA LEU A 105 12.73 -17.39 -16.84
C LEU A 105 13.60 -18.21 -17.80
N LEU A 106 14.29 -17.54 -18.72
CA LEU A 106 15.37 -18.13 -19.49
C LEU A 106 16.53 -18.38 -18.52
N ILE A 107 16.55 -19.58 -17.93
CA ILE A 107 17.75 -20.10 -17.29
C ILE A 107 18.65 -20.53 -18.45
N ILE A 108 19.64 -19.68 -18.77
CA ILE A 108 20.81 -20.06 -19.57
C ILE A 108 21.84 -20.77 -18.70
#